data_AF-A0A5B8VIU6-F1
#
_entry.id   AF-A0A5B8VIU6-F1
#
_cell.length_a   1.000
_cell.length_b   1.000
_cell.length_c   1.000
_cell.angle_alpha   90.00
_cell.angle_beta   90.00
_cell.angle_gamma   90.00
#
_symmetry.space_group_name_H-M   'P 1'
#
loop_
_entity.id
_entity.type
_entity.pdbx_description
1 polymer ?
#
loop_
_entity_poly.entity_id
_entity_poly.type
_entity_poly.pdbx_seq_one_letter_code
_entity_poly.pdbx_strand_id
1 'polypeptide(L)' 'MVIGISSNYRRIRIEIGYGLENILSDSETKQTIDNDFIPLFKQGEYYGGTLNGLPALIRKLYENSR' A
#
# COMPACT_ATOMS: atom_id res chain seq x y z
N MET A 1 4.12 -10.68 1.17
CA MET A 1 3.88 -9.24 1.29
C MET A 1 3.29 -8.98 2.66
N VAL A 2 3.79 -7.97 3.37
CA VAL A 2 3.36 -7.59 4.71
C VAL A 2 3.13 -6.09 4.73
N ILE A 3 2.06 -5.64 5.38
CA ILE A 3 1.76 -4.22 5.57
C ILE A 3 1.80 -3.92 7.05
N GLY A 4 2.64 -2.96 7.46
CA GLY A 4 2.74 -2.45 8.81
C GLY A 4 2.23 -1.03 8.88
N ILE A 5 1.29 -0.76 9.79
CA ILE A 5 0.73 0.58 10.01
C ILE A 5 0.91 0.95 11.48
N SER A 6 1.43 2.14 11.74
CA SER A 6 1.47 2.74 13.06
C SER A 6 0.83 4.12 13.02
N SER A 7 -0.34 4.24 13.65
CA SER A 7 -1.06 5.50 13.81
C SER A 7 -0.29 6.47 14.71
N ASN A 8 0.32 5.98 15.80
CA ASN A 8 1.11 6.80 16.73
C ASN A 8 2.32 7.45 16.04
N TYR A 9 3.02 6.70 15.18
CA TYR A 9 4.15 7.23 14.42
C TYR A 9 3.76 7.85 13.08
N ARG A 10 2.46 7.80 12.70
CA ARG A 10 1.95 8.18 11.38
C ARG A 10 2.77 7.58 10.23
N ARG A 11 3.10 6.29 10.37
CA ARG A 11 3.94 5.56 9.40
C ARG A 11 3.18 4.36 8.86
N ILE A 12 3.36 4.15 7.56
CA ILE A 12 2.99 2.92 6.87
C ILE A 12 4.23 2.37 6.18
N ARG A 13 4.39 1.06 6.20
CA ARG A 13 5.44 0.34 5.48
C ARG A 13 4.82 -0.86 4.81
N ILE A 14 5.18 -1.08 3.55
CA ILE A 14 4.81 -2.27 2.79
C ILE A 14 6.11 -3.01 2.48
N GLU A 15 6.20 -4.26 2.92
CA GLU A 15 7.29 -5.16 2.58
C GLU A 15 6.80 -6.16 1.54
N ILE A 16 7.50 -6.18 0.40
CA ILE A 16 7.26 -7.12 -0.69
C ILE A 16 8.23 -8.29 -0.47
N GLY A 17 7.73 -9.52 -0.60
CA GLY A 17 8.56 -10.72 -0.42
C GLY A 17 9.27 -11.13 -1.72
N TYR A 18 10.31 -11.95 -1.59
CA TYR A 18 11.05 -12.53 -2.72
C TYR A 18 10.11 -13.07 -3.80
N GLY A 19 10.36 -12.69 -5.06
CA GLY A 19 9.59 -13.11 -6.23
C GLY A 19 8.47 -12.16 -6.67
N LEU A 20 8.11 -11.17 -5.84
CA LEU A 20 7.11 -10.14 -6.18
C LEU A 20 7.74 -8.80 -6.60
N GLU A 21 9.06 -8.63 -6.43
CA GLU A 21 9.79 -7.39 -6.77
C GLU A 21 9.77 -7.06 -8.27
N ASN A 22 9.75 -8.10 -9.12
CA ASN A 22 9.64 -7.95 -10.58
C ASN A 22 8.20 -7.64 -11.04
N ILE A 23 7.22 -7.81 -10.14
CA ILE A 23 5.79 -7.62 -10.42
C ILE A 23 5.34 -6.28 -9.84
N LEU A 24 5.87 -5.85 -8.69
CA LEU A 24 5.46 -4.62 -8.06
C LEU A 24 6.69 -3.79 -7.70
N SER A 25 6.87 -2.68 -8.39
CA SER A 25 7.95 -1.73 -8.14
C SER A 25 7.75 -0.98 -6.82
N ASP A 26 8.86 -0.62 -6.17
CA ASP A 26 8.87 0.32 -5.04
C ASP A 26 8.17 1.65 -5.39
N SER A 27 8.33 2.11 -6.64
CA SER A 27 7.71 3.35 -7.11
C SER A 27 6.20 3.24 -7.18
N GLU A 28 5.68 2.13 -7.72
CA GLU A 28 4.24 1.87 -7.81
C GLU A 28 3.63 1.70 -6.42
N THR A 29 4.31 0.96 -5.55
CA THR A 29 3.91 0.77 -4.15
C THR A 29 3.82 2.10 -3.42
N LYS A 30 4.82 2.97 -3.59
CA LYS A 30 4.83 4.31 -3.01
C LYS A 30 3.70 5.16 -3.57
N GLN A 31 3.43 5.09 -4.87
CA GLN A 31 2.34 5.82 -5.50
C GLN A 31 0.96 5.39 -4.94
N THR A 32 0.74 4.09 -4.74
CA THR A 32 -0.48 3.59 -4.08
C THR A 32 -0.58 4.07 -2.64
N ILE A 33 0.52 4.07 -1.88
CA ILE A 33 0.53 4.62 -0.51
C ILE A 33 0.12 6.10 -0.52
N ASP A 34 0.72 6.90 -1.39
CA ASP A 34 0.49 8.34 -1.44
C ASP A 34 -0.93 8.71 -1.90
N ASN A 35 -1.51 7.93 -2.81
CA ASN A 35 -2.82 8.20 -3.39
C ASN A 35 -3.99 7.57 -2.63
N ASP A 36 -3.83 6.34 -2.13
CA ASP A 36 -4.94 5.53 -1.63
C ASP A 36 -4.96 5.41 -0.09
N PHE A 37 -3.80 5.48 0.56
CA PHE A 37 -3.69 5.35 2.03
C PHE A 37 -3.55 6.71 2.74
N ILE A 38 -2.54 7.50 2.35
CA ILE A 38 -2.15 8.74 3.04
C ILE A 38 -3.30 9.75 3.16
N PRO A 39 -4.17 9.99 2.15
CA PRO A 39 -5.23 11.00 2.25
C PRO A 39 -6.24 10.72 3.36
N LEU A 40 -6.57 9.44 3.57
CA LEU A 40 -7.48 9.00 4.61
C LEU A 40 -6.79 8.94 5.98
N PHE A 41 -5.52 8.52 6.02
CA PHE A 41 -4.74 8.51 7.25
C PHE A 41 -4.54 9.93 7.82
N LYS A 42 -4.40 10.93 6.94
CA LYS A 42 -4.35 12.36 7.33
C LYS A 42 -5.64 12.82 8.02
N GLN A 43 -6.78 12.20 7.72
CA GLN A 43 -8.08 12.49 8.33
C GLN A 43 -8.32 11.69 9.63
N GLY A 44 -7.39 10.81 10.01
CA GLY A 44 -7.57 9.88 11.12
C GLY A 44 -8.31 8.58 10.74
N GLU A 45 -8.72 8.45 9.47
CA GLU A 45 -9.47 7.32 8.93
C GLU A 45 -8.53 6.17 8.52
N TYR A 46 -7.82 5.57 9.48
CA TYR A 46 -6.86 4.50 9.20
C TYR A 46 -7.52 3.21 8.69
N TYR A 47 -8.68 2.87 9.23
CA TYR A 47 -9.43 1.71 8.77
C TYR A 47 -9.92 1.93 7.33
N GLY A 48 -10.55 3.07 7.05
CA GLY A 48 -11.01 3.43 5.70
C GLY A 48 -9.88 3.50 4.69
N GLY A 49 -8.74 4.11 5.05
CA GLY A 49 -7.55 4.16 4.19
C GLY A 49 -6.99 2.79 3.88
N THR A 50 -6.99 1.87 4.84
CA THR A 50 -6.53 0.49 4.61
C THR A 50 -7.51 -0.28 3.73
N LEU A 51 -8.81 -0.13 3.97
CA LEU A 51 -9.87 -0.78 3.18
C LEU A 51 -9.84 -0.36 1.71
N ASN A 52 -9.52 0.90 1.43
CA ASN A 52 -9.43 1.44 0.06
C ASN A 52 -8.07 1.17 -0.60
N GLY A 53 -6.98 1.23 0.16
CA GLY A 53 -5.63 1.03 -0.35
C GLY A 53 -5.28 -0.43 -0.67
N LEU A 54 -5.80 -1.39 0.09
CA LEU A 54 -5.53 -2.82 -0.17
C LEU A 54 -5.98 -3.26 -1.59
N PRO A 55 -7.22 -2.99 -2.02
CA PRO A 55 -7.69 -3.34 -3.37
C PRO A 55 -6.85 -2.71 -4.48
N ALA A 56 -6.40 -1.47 -4.32
CA ALA A 56 -5.54 -0.79 -5.28
C ALA A 56 -4.19 -1.51 -5.44
N LEU A 57 -3.59 -1.91 -4.32
CA LEU A 57 -2.34 -2.67 -4.31
C LEU A 57 -2.50 -4.07 -4.93
N ILE A 58 -3.59 -4.77 -4.58
CA ILE A 58 -3.92 -6.08 -5.14
C ILE A 58 -4.12 -6.00 -6.65
N ARG A 59 -4.82 -4.97 -7.13
CA ARG A 59 -5.02 -4.73 -8.56
C ARG A 59 -3.71 -4.55 -9.29
N LYS A 60 -2.76 -3.78 -8.74
CA LYS A 60 -1.43 -3.60 -9.33
C LYS A 60 -0.66 -4.91 -9.48
N LEU A 61 -0.73 -5.78 -8.48
CA LEU A 61 -0.11 -7.10 -8.55
C LEU A 61 -0.69 -7.94 -9.69
N TYR A 62 -2.01 -7.92 -9.87
CA TYR A 62 -2.63 -8.65 -10.98
C TYR A 62 -2.28 -8.05 -12.34
N GLU A 63 -2.29 -6.72 -12.48
CA GLU A 63 -1.95 -6.01 -13.72
C GLU A 63 -0.54 -6.34 -14.21
N ASN A 64 0.43 -6.35 -13.29
CA ASN A 64 1.84 -6.56 -13.61
C ASN A 64 2.26 -8.05 -13.63
N SER A 65 1.39 -8.95 -13.21
CA SER A 65 1.62 -10.41 -13.30
C SER A 65 1.27 -11.01 -14.66
N ARG A 66 0.77 -10.19 -15.60
CA ARG A 66 0.35 -10.58 -16.95
C ARG A 66 1.42 -10.36 -18.00
#